data_AF-A0A116MM26-F1
#
_entry.id   AF-A0A116MM26-F1
#
_cell.length_a   1.000
_cell.length_b   1.000
_cell.length_c   1.000
_cell.angle_alpha   90.00
_cell.angle_beta   90.00
_cell.angle_gamma   90.00
#
_symmetry.space_group_name_H-M   'P 1'
#
loop_
_entity.id
_entity.type
_entity.pdbx_description
1 polymer ?
#
loop_
_entity_poly.entity_id
_entity_poly.type
_entity_poly.pdbx_seq_one_letter_code
_entity_poly.pdbx_strand_id
1 'polypeptide(L)'
;MKLDYRDYRSEIVEKLFIPLIVKEREEPIEADFSQKEKDILKDALDIRDEIEEKLVDFRQEVNQVFVWGHIFNILHSLYFYILNDGQDPKTVEEAYQLILKLSQEEVEDAMRTMLASENDGHREKTLSLMELLEKTDKKPADKWYWSLAIRNPLETVQRSVALLDKMLPIYQPYFEQARAEREAFARDFDIEQLYRESKQLAMTSLDSLGVETAQFFVLSPWNYWFAYYGNEQFDYMKVALLASCRIDQIMLSNDELDLDDLTTALKVISDSTRYQVLVELTKPHAKSKDIAERLNITGAAVSFHTQKLINGDLLLFNTKNSDVKYSVNRDLLLQVIDKLKEDFDL
;
A
#
# COMPACT_ATOMS: atom_id res chain seq x y z
N MET A 1 5.74 4.56 19.56
CA MET A 1 6.09 3.17 19.13
C MET A 1 7.57 3.15 18.79
N LYS A 2 8.34 2.13 19.20
CA LYS A 2 9.78 2.04 18.83
C LYS A 2 9.96 1.41 17.45
N LEU A 3 10.94 1.90 16.69
CA LEU A 3 11.28 1.37 15.37
C LEU A 3 12.57 0.53 15.46
N ASP A 4 12.51 -0.75 15.09
CA ASP A 4 13.68 -1.62 14.91
C ASP A 4 14.16 -1.50 13.46
N TYR A 5 15.13 -0.61 13.25
CA TYR A 5 15.73 -0.33 11.96
C TYR A 5 17.04 -1.07 11.76
N ARG A 6 17.18 -1.68 10.59
CA ARG A 6 18.46 -2.23 10.09
C ARG A 6 18.59 -1.96 8.59
N ASP A 7 19.71 -1.36 8.19
CA ASP A 7 19.93 -0.96 6.80
C ASP A 7 19.86 -2.14 5.83
N TYR A 8 20.58 -3.22 6.11
CA TYR A 8 20.58 -4.41 5.24
C TYR A 8 19.19 -5.04 5.07
N ARG A 9 18.33 -4.96 6.09
CA ARG A 9 16.94 -5.46 5.98
C ARG A 9 16.11 -4.56 5.05
N SER A 10 16.32 -3.25 5.15
CA SER A 10 15.68 -2.25 4.30
C SER A 10 16.12 -2.40 2.85
N GLU A 11 17.42 -2.67 2.62
CA GLU A 11 17.95 -2.98 1.29
C GLU A 11 17.28 -4.23 0.69
N ILE A 12 17.15 -5.31 1.48
CA ILE A 12 16.47 -6.53 1.01
C ILE A 12 15.03 -6.22 0.62
N VAL A 13 14.25 -5.58 1.50
CA VAL A 13 12.83 -5.26 1.23
C VAL A 13 12.68 -4.38 0.00
N GLU A 14 13.49 -3.34 -0.14
CA GLU A 14 13.42 -2.48 -1.33
C GLU A 14 13.71 -3.24 -2.62
N LYS A 15 14.73 -4.10 -2.61
CA LYS A 15 15.06 -4.90 -3.79
C LYS A 15 13.91 -5.82 -4.19
N LEU A 16 13.10 -6.31 -3.24
CA LEU A 16 11.88 -7.07 -3.54
C LEU A 16 10.78 -6.22 -4.22
N PHE A 17 10.86 -4.88 -4.16
CA PHE A 17 9.95 -3.95 -4.83
C PHE A 17 10.32 -3.61 -6.27
N ILE A 18 11.51 -3.97 -6.77
CA ILE A 18 11.91 -3.67 -8.16
C ILE A 18 10.84 -4.07 -9.20
N PRO A 19 10.18 -5.24 -9.12
CA PRO A 19 9.13 -5.62 -10.07
C PRO A 19 7.92 -4.66 -10.06
N LEU A 20 7.67 -3.98 -8.95
CA LEU A 20 6.54 -3.06 -8.80
C LEU A 20 6.69 -1.82 -9.69
N ILE A 21 7.93 -1.47 -10.08
CA ILE A 21 8.22 -0.31 -10.95
C ILE A 21 7.61 -0.52 -12.33
N VAL A 22 7.67 -1.75 -12.87
CA VAL A 22 7.20 -2.06 -14.22
C VAL A 22 5.88 -2.85 -14.25
N LYS A 23 5.29 -3.14 -13.08
CA LYS A 23 3.99 -3.83 -13.00
C LYS A 23 2.93 -3.08 -13.82
N GLU A 24 2.10 -3.81 -14.55
CA GLU A 24 1.03 -3.20 -15.35
C GLU A 24 -0.06 -2.61 -14.43
N ARG A 25 -0.53 -1.41 -14.78
CA ARG A 25 -1.56 -0.65 -14.06
C ARG A 25 -2.44 0.10 -15.03
N GLU A 26 -3.70 0.33 -14.64
CA GLU A 26 -4.64 1.11 -15.44
C GLU A 26 -4.29 2.60 -15.45
N GLU A 27 -3.84 3.12 -14.31
CA GLU A 27 -3.38 4.50 -14.15
C GLU A 27 -2.01 4.49 -13.44
N PRO A 28 -1.09 5.42 -13.80
CA PRO A 28 0.12 5.66 -13.03
C PRO A 28 -0.24 6.08 -11.60
N ILE A 29 0.56 5.69 -10.59
CA ILE A 29 0.27 6.11 -9.21
C ILE A 29 0.39 7.63 -9.07
N GLU A 30 1.31 8.20 -9.83
CA GLU A 30 1.61 9.62 -9.88
C GLU A 30 0.41 10.46 -10.37
N ALA A 31 -0.62 9.82 -10.93
CA ALA A 31 -1.87 10.47 -11.33
C ALA A 31 -2.64 11.03 -10.12
N ASP A 32 -2.50 10.40 -8.95
CA ASP A 32 -3.17 10.80 -7.71
C ASP A 32 -2.38 11.87 -6.92
N PHE A 33 -1.12 12.18 -7.31
CA PHE A 33 -0.31 13.16 -6.58
C PHE A 33 -0.74 14.61 -6.83
N SER A 34 -0.80 15.38 -5.75
CA SER A 34 -0.94 16.83 -5.78
C SER A 34 0.27 17.49 -6.44
N GLN A 35 0.15 18.76 -6.85
CA GLN A 35 1.30 19.47 -7.42
C GLN A 35 2.43 19.64 -6.39
N LYS A 36 2.09 19.82 -5.11
CA LYS A 36 3.05 19.92 -4.02
C LYS A 36 3.84 18.63 -3.82
N GLU A 37 3.16 17.49 -3.86
CA GLU A 37 3.80 16.16 -3.78
C GLU A 37 4.72 15.92 -4.99
N LYS A 38 4.28 16.30 -6.18
CA LYS A 38 5.10 16.26 -7.41
C LYS A 38 6.35 17.13 -7.29
N ASP A 39 6.25 18.29 -6.67
CA ASP A 39 7.39 19.19 -6.46
C ASP A 39 8.39 18.61 -5.45
N ILE A 40 7.91 17.98 -4.36
CA ILE A 40 8.75 17.28 -3.37
C ILE A 40 9.49 16.09 -4.00
N LEU A 41 8.81 15.37 -4.90
CA LEU A 41 9.31 14.13 -5.51
C LEU A 41 9.94 14.32 -6.89
N LYS A 42 10.08 15.54 -7.40
CA LYS A 42 10.38 15.78 -8.82
C LYS A 42 11.59 14.99 -9.35
N ASP A 43 12.74 15.11 -8.69
CA ASP A 43 13.96 14.37 -9.04
C ASP A 43 13.82 12.85 -8.81
N ALA A 44 13.04 12.44 -7.80
CA ALA A 44 12.75 11.04 -7.55
C ALA A 44 11.85 10.43 -8.65
N LEU A 45 10.90 11.20 -9.19
CA LEU A 45 10.06 10.80 -10.31
C LEU A 45 10.89 10.66 -11.59
N ASP A 46 11.78 11.62 -11.88
CA ASP A 46 12.70 11.54 -13.03
C ASP A 46 13.58 10.27 -12.96
N ILE A 47 14.10 9.93 -11.78
CA ILE A 47 14.87 8.69 -11.57
C ILE A 47 13.99 7.45 -11.72
N ARG A 48 12.76 7.48 -11.21
CA ARG A 48 11.81 6.38 -11.32
C ARG A 48 11.50 6.05 -12.78
N ASP A 49 11.28 7.08 -13.60
CA ASP A 49 11.04 6.96 -15.04
C ASP A 49 12.26 6.33 -15.73
N GLU A 50 13.48 6.77 -15.39
CA GLU A 50 14.71 6.18 -15.94
C GLU A 50 14.83 4.68 -15.58
N ILE A 51 14.49 4.30 -14.34
CA ILE A 51 14.49 2.90 -13.92
C ILE A 51 13.42 2.11 -14.67
N GLU A 52 12.22 2.65 -14.81
CA GLU A 52 11.12 2.01 -15.56
C GLU A 52 11.51 1.77 -17.02
N GLU A 53 12.10 2.76 -17.69
CA GLU A 53 12.59 2.63 -19.08
C GLU A 53 13.60 1.48 -19.23
N LYS A 54 14.52 1.31 -18.26
CA LYS A 54 15.53 0.24 -18.30
C LYS A 54 14.97 -1.14 -17.96
N LEU A 55 13.83 -1.20 -17.28
CA LEU A 55 13.20 -2.45 -16.86
C LEU A 55 11.98 -2.83 -17.70
N VAL A 56 11.56 -1.99 -18.66
CA VAL A 56 10.30 -2.14 -19.39
C VAL A 56 10.16 -3.49 -20.10
N ASP A 57 11.28 -4.04 -20.59
CA ASP A 57 11.31 -5.35 -21.28
C ASP A 57 10.90 -6.51 -20.35
N PHE A 58 11.00 -6.35 -19.03
CA PHE A 58 10.57 -7.33 -18.05
C PHE A 58 9.08 -7.24 -17.72
N ARG A 59 8.36 -6.19 -18.16
CA ARG A 59 6.95 -5.93 -17.80
C ARG A 59 6.06 -7.16 -17.99
N GLN A 60 6.13 -7.80 -19.16
CA GLN A 60 5.29 -8.96 -19.43
C GLN A 60 5.60 -10.13 -18.47
N GLU A 61 6.88 -10.42 -18.24
CA GLU A 61 7.31 -11.52 -17.37
C GLU A 61 6.93 -11.24 -15.91
N VAL A 62 7.09 -9.99 -15.45
CA VAL A 62 6.73 -9.55 -14.10
C VAL A 62 5.25 -9.80 -13.81
N ASN A 63 4.36 -9.41 -14.72
CA ASN A 63 2.92 -9.58 -14.54
C ASN A 63 2.47 -11.05 -14.55
N GLN A 64 3.25 -11.95 -15.18
CA GLN A 64 2.95 -13.38 -15.23
C GLN A 64 3.50 -14.16 -14.03
N VAL A 65 4.64 -13.72 -13.48
CA VAL A 65 5.39 -14.45 -12.46
C VAL A 65 5.02 -14.00 -11.05
N PHE A 66 4.90 -12.69 -10.81
CA PHE A 66 4.66 -12.17 -9.48
C PHE A 66 3.17 -12.15 -9.16
N VAL A 67 2.81 -12.78 -8.04
CA VAL A 67 1.50 -12.60 -7.41
C VAL A 67 1.59 -11.51 -6.35
N TRP A 68 0.56 -10.65 -6.33
CA TRP A 68 0.52 -9.44 -5.52
C TRP A 68 -0.66 -9.47 -4.55
N GLY A 69 -0.39 -9.05 -3.32
CA GLY A 69 -1.41 -8.50 -2.43
C GLY A 69 -1.77 -7.08 -2.87
N HIS A 70 -2.03 -6.19 -1.90
CA HIS A 70 -2.24 -4.76 -2.18
C HIS A 70 -0.97 -4.09 -2.74
N ILE A 71 0.12 -4.11 -1.97
CA ILE A 71 1.42 -3.52 -2.35
C ILE A 71 2.53 -4.58 -2.37
N PHE A 72 2.49 -5.54 -1.45
CA PHE A 72 3.50 -6.58 -1.30
C PHE A 72 3.30 -7.73 -2.28
N ASN A 73 4.39 -8.23 -2.87
CA ASN A 73 4.40 -9.49 -3.61
C ASN A 73 4.77 -10.68 -2.71
N ILE A 74 4.68 -11.89 -3.28
CA ILE A 74 4.98 -13.14 -2.57
C ILE A 74 6.36 -13.17 -1.91
N LEU A 75 7.41 -12.60 -2.53
CA LEU A 75 8.75 -12.62 -1.94
C LEU A 75 8.84 -11.80 -0.65
N HIS A 76 8.07 -10.71 -0.55
CA HIS A 76 7.98 -9.94 0.71
C HIS A 76 7.36 -10.78 1.82
N SER A 77 6.24 -11.46 1.52
CA SER A 77 5.57 -12.31 2.51
C SER A 77 6.46 -13.46 2.97
N LEU A 78 7.24 -14.07 2.06
CA LEU A 78 8.20 -15.12 2.41
C LEU A 78 9.40 -14.56 3.19
N TYR A 79 9.89 -13.37 2.85
CA TYR A 79 10.95 -12.71 3.61
C TYR A 79 10.52 -12.40 5.05
N PHE A 80 9.30 -11.87 5.23
CA PHE A 80 8.76 -11.64 6.57
C PHE A 80 8.49 -12.93 7.34
N TYR A 81 8.13 -14.02 6.64
CA TYR A 81 8.01 -15.35 7.23
C TYR A 81 9.35 -15.83 7.81
N ILE A 82 10.44 -15.79 7.04
CA ILE A 82 11.75 -16.25 7.53
C ILE A 82 12.31 -15.35 8.64
N LEU A 83 12.09 -14.03 8.57
CA LEU A 83 12.44 -13.11 9.66
C LEU A 83 11.68 -13.46 10.95
N ASN A 84 10.39 -13.81 10.84
CA ASN A 84 9.59 -14.23 11.98
C ASN A 84 10.09 -15.53 12.61
N ASP A 85 10.59 -16.46 11.79
CA ASP A 85 11.22 -17.71 12.21
C ASP A 85 12.63 -17.51 12.82
N GLY A 86 13.08 -16.26 12.93
CA GLY A 86 14.37 -15.89 13.53
C GLY A 86 15.56 -15.98 12.57
N GLN A 87 15.30 -16.25 11.28
CA GLN A 87 16.33 -16.21 10.24
C GLN A 87 16.52 -14.78 9.75
N ASP A 88 17.73 -14.25 9.83
CA ASP A 88 18.01 -12.82 9.61
C ASP A 88 19.13 -12.62 8.56
N PRO A 89 18.85 -12.90 7.27
CA PRO A 89 19.83 -12.82 6.19
C PRO A 89 20.36 -11.40 6.05
N LYS A 90 21.65 -11.27 5.72
CA LYS A 90 22.36 -9.98 5.63
C LYS A 90 22.44 -9.44 4.21
N THR A 91 22.13 -10.28 3.22
CA THR A 91 22.16 -9.93 1.80
C THR A 91 20.92 -10.46 1.10
N VAL A 92 20.65 -9.93 -0.09
CA VAL A 92 19.53 -10.40 -0.91
C VAL A 92 19.77 -11.82 -1.41
N GLU A 93 21.02 -12.16 -1.72
CA GLU A 93 21.42 -13.49 -2.12
C GLU A 93 21.17 -14.49 -0.99
N GLU A 94 21.53 -14.17 0.26
CA GLU A 94 21.20 -14.98 1.43
C GLU A 94 19.69 -15.15 1.60
N ALA A 95 18.93 -14.06 1.46
CA ALA A 95 17.48 -14.09 1.55
C ALA A 95 16.87 -15.03 0.49
N TYR A 96 17.34 -14.97 -0.76
CA TYR A 96 16.92 -15.88 -1.82
C TYR A 96 17.23 -17.33 -1.50
N GLN A 97 18.43 -17.63 -1.00
CA GLN A 97 18.80 -19.00 -0.65
C GLN A 97 17.93 -19.58 0.47
N LEU A 98 17.49 -18.75 1.42
CA LEU A 98 16.56 -19.18 2.48
C LEU A 98 15.14 -19.36 1.93
N ILE A 99 14.64 -18.38 1.15
CA ILE A 99 13.32 -18.43 0.53
C ILE A 99 13.17 -19.68 -0.37
N LEU A 100 14.19 -20.00 -1.16
CA LEU A 100 14.19 -21.16 -2.06
C LEU A 100 14.24 -22.52 -1.33
N LYS A 101 14.56 -22.54 -0.03
CA LYS A 101 14.56 -23.75 0.81
C LYS A 101 13.23 -23.97 1.53
N LEU A 102 12.32 -23.01 1.50
CA LEU A 102 10.99 -23.15 2.10
C LEU A 102 10.24 -24.31 1.45
N SER A 103 9.54 -25.06 2.29
CA SER A 103 8.63 -26.12 1.88
C SER A 103 7.39 -25.54 1.19
N GLN A 104 6.67 -26.41 0.48
CA GLN A 104 5.40 -26.03 -0.14
C GLN A 104 4.38 -25.53 0.88
N GLU A 105 4.31 -26.13 2.07
CA GLU A 105 3.39 -25.74 3.13
C GLU A 105 3.66 -24.31 3.65
N GLU A 106 4.93 -23.96 3.83
CA GLU A 106 5.34 -22.61 4.26
C GLU A 106 5.00 -21.56 3.18
N VAL A 107 5.21 -21.88 1.91
CA VAL A 107 4.84 -20.99 0.80
C VAL A 107 3.33 -20.82 0.70
N GLU A 108 2.57 -21.90 0.87
CA GLU A 108 1.10 -21.86 0.86
C GLU A 108 0.53 -21.07 2.05
N ASP A 109 1.14 -21.12 3.24
CA ASP A 109 0.72 -20.29 4.37
C ASP A 109 1.01 -18.78 4.14
N ALA A 110 2.14 -18.45 3.50
CA ALA A 110 2.41 -17.09 3.08
C ALA A 110 1.36 -16.60 2.06
N MET A 111 1.02 -17.41 1.05
CA MET A 111 -0.05 -17.10 0.08
C MET A 111 -1.40 -16.92 0.76
N ARG A 112 -1.72 -17.76 1.75
CA ARG A 112 -2.95 -17.65 2.55
C ARG A 112 -3.02 -16.31 3.29
N THR A 113 -1.91 -15.88 3.87
CA THR A 113 -1.82 -14.59 4.57
C THR A 113 -2.08 -13.44 3.61
N MET A 114 -1.50 -13.48 2.42
CA MET A 114 -1.72 -12.46 1.38
C MET A 114 -3.19 -12.38 0.97
N LEU A 115 -3.81 -13.52 0.66
CA LEU A 115 -5.22 -13.55 0.23
C LEU A 115 -6.19 -13.18 1.37
N ALA A 116 -5.88 -13.53 2.62
CA ALA A 116 -6.70 -13.17 3.77
C ALA A 116 -6.69 -11.66 4.07
N SER A 117 -5.56 -10.98 3.82
CA SER A 117 -5.44 -9.52 4.01
C SER A 117 -6.39 -8.71 3.11
N GLU A 118 -6.86 -9.30 2.00
CA GLU A 118 -7.80 -8.68 1.07
C GLU A 118 -9.28 -8.99 1.37
N ASN A 119 -9.56 -9.93 2.27
CA ASN A 119 -10.91 -10.40 2.60
C ASN A 119 -11.40 -9.84 3.95
N ASP A 120 -11.25 -8.52 4.18
CA ASP A 120 -11.63 -7.84 5.43
C ASP A 120 -10.99 -8.45 6.71
N GLY A 121 -9.79 -9.04 6.60
CA GLY A 121 -9.04 -9.59 7.74
C GLY A 121 -9.59 -10.90 8.31
N HIS A 122 -10.64 -11.48 7.71
CA HIS A 122 -11.14 -12.79 8.12
C HIS A 122 -10.28 -13.91 7.52
N ARG A 123 -9.28 -14.37 8.30
CA ARG A 123 -8.47 -15.55 7.95
C ARG A 123 -9.29 -16.82 8.18
N GLU A 124 -10.12 -17.18 7.20
CA GLU A 124 -10.85 -18.46 7.19
C GLU A 124 -9.88 -19.62 6.93
N LYS A 125 -9.28 -20.15 8.02
CA LYS A 125 -8.31 -21.26 7.97
C LYS A 125 -8.86 -22.55 7.35
N THR A 126 -10.19 -22.70 7.30
CA THR A 126 -10.87 -23.88 6.77
C THR A 126 -10.97 -23.89 5.24
N LEU A 127 -10.80 -22.74 4.59
CA LEU A 127 -10.88 -22.65 3.13
C LEU A 127 -9.56 -23.09 2.49
N SER A 128 -9.66 -23.67 1.30
CA SER A 128 -8.53 -23.81 0.38
C SER A 128 -8.06 -22.43 -0.13
N LEU A 129 -6.84 -22.36 -0.67
CA LEU A 129 -6.33 -21.14 -1.30
C LEU A 129 -7.18 -20.69 -2.49
N MET A 130 -7.76 -21.64 -3.24
CA MET A 130 -8.66 -21.33 -4.35
C MET A 130 -9.97 -20.70 -3.87
N GLU A 131 -10.58 -21.23 -2.82
CA GLU A 131 -11.79 -20.63 -2.24
C GLU A 131 -11.51 -19.24 -1.66
N LEU A 132 -10.32 -19.03 -1.05
CA LEU A 132 -9.90 -17.70 -0.60
C LEU A 132 -9.75 -16.73 -1.78
N LEU A 133 -9.11 -17.16 -2.87
CA LEU A 133 -8.94 -16.37 -4.08
C LEU A 133 -10.29 -15.99 -4.71
N GLU A 134 -11.24 -16.91 -4.74
CA GLU A 134 -12.58 -16.66 -5.29
C GLU A 134 -13.30 -15.53 -4.54
N LYS A 135 -13.11 -15.45 -3.22
CA LYS A 135 -13.69 -14.39 -2.37
C LYS A 135 -13.04 -13.02 -2.52
N THR A 136 -11.84 -12.91 -3.10
CA THR A 136 -11.19 -11.61 -3.32
C THR A 136 -11.88 -10.80 -4.42
N ASP A 137 -11.74 -9.47 -4.38
CA ASP A 137 -12.21 -8.55 -5.42
C ASP A 137 -11.22 -8.41 -6.60
N LYS A 138 -10.23 -9.29 -6.70
CA LYS A 138 -9.21 -9.30 -7.77
C LYS A 138 -9.83 -9.43 -9.16
N LYS A 139 -9.22 -8.78 -10.14
CA LYS A 139 -9.62 -8.87 -11.55
C LYS A 139 -9.43 -10.28 -12.10
N PRO A 140 -10.17 -10.70 -13.14
CA PRO A 140 -10.04 -12.04 -13.72
C PRO A 140 -8.62 -12.42 -14.14
N ALA A 141 -7.84 -11.47 -14.70
CA ALA A 141 -6.44 -11.69 -15.06
C ALA A 141 -5.57 -11.98 -13.82
N ASP A 142 -5.73 -11.22 -12.74
CA ASP A 142 -5.00 -11.45 -11.49
C ASP A 142 -5.39 -12.79 -10.86
N LYS A 143 -6.69 -13.13 -10.86
CA LYS A 143 -7.17 -14.45 -10.38
C LYS A 143 -6.58 -15.59 -11.21
N TRP A 144 -6.39 -15.40 -12.52
CA TRP A 144 -5.73 -16.38 -13.35
C TRP A 144 -4.27 -16.62 -12.92
N TYR A 145 -3.47 -15.56 -12.77
CA TYR A 145 -2.07 -15.69 -12.33
C TYR A 145 -1.95 -16.28 -10.91
N TRP A 146 -2.82 -15.86 -9.99
CA TRP A 146 -2.94 -16.47 -8.67
C TRP A 146 -3.28 -17.96 -8.74
N SER A 147 -4.19 -18.38 -9.63
CA SER A 147 -4.53 -19.80 -9.79
C SER A 147 -3.35 -20.64 -10.30
N LEU A 148 -2.50 -20.07 -11.16
CA LEU A 148 -1.28 -20.72 -11.62
C LEU A 148 -0.27 -20.87 -10.48
N ALA A 149 -0.13 -19.82 -9.65
CA ALA A 149 0.75 -19.82 -8.49
C ALA A 149 0.31 -20.81 -7.42
N ILE A 150 -0.99 -20.90 -7.13
CA ILE A 150 -1.55 -21.87 -6.18
C ILE A 150 -1.32 -23.31 -6.66
N ARG A 151 -1.34 -23.56 -7.97
CA ARG A 151 -1.08 -24.90 -8.53
C ARG A 151 0.40 -25.28 -8.52
N ASN A 152 1.31 -24.31 -8.60
CA ASN A 152 2.76 -24.55 -8.70
C ASN A 152 3.53 -23.58 -7.77
N PRO A 153 3.29 -23.61 -6.43
CA PRO A 153 3.76 -22.57 -5.52
C PRO A 153 5.29 -22.45 -5.48
N LEU A 154 6.00 -23.58 -5.42
CA LEU A 154 7.48 -23.59 -5.40
C LEU A 154 8.06 -23.07 -6.72
N GLU A 155 7.47 -23.43 -7.86
CA GLU A 155 7.91 -22.95 -9.17
C GLU A 155 7.70 -21.43 -9.29
N THR A 156 6.57 -20.92 -8.80
CA THR A 156 6.32 -19.47 -8.76
C THR A 156 7.39 -18.73 -7.96
N VAL A 157 7.79 -19.26 -6.79
CA VAL A 157 8.87 -18.66 -5.99
C VAL A 157 10.19 -18.71 -6.74
N GLN A 158 10.56 -19.86 -7.33
CA GLN A 158 11.78 -20.01 -8.11
C GLN A 158 11.85 -19.04 -9.28
N ARG A 159 10.76 -18.91 -10.05
CA ARG A 159 10.67 -17.97 -11.18
C ARG A 159 10.72 -16.52 -10.72
N SER A 160 10.09 -16.19 -9.58
CA SER A 160 10.12 -14.84 -9.00
C SER A 160 11.54 -14.43 -8.61
N VAL A 161 12.26 -15.33 -7.92
CA VAL A 161 13.67 -15.11 -7.55
C VAL A 161 14.54 -14.97 -8.80
N ALA A 162 14.41 -15.88 -9.78
CA ALA A 162 15.22 -15.85 -11.00
C ALA A 162 14.97 -14.61 -11.86
N LEU A 163 13.73 -14.10 -11.89
CA LEU A 163 13.42 -12.85 -12.58
C LEU A 163 14.01 -11.65 -11.85
N LEU A 164 13.87 -11.60 -10.51
CA LEU A 164 14.41 -10.51 -9.72
C LEU A 164 15.93 -10.44 -9.79
N ASP A 165 16.61 -11.59 -9.80
CA ASP A 165 18.06 -11.70 -9.97
C ASP A 165 18.57 -11.05 -11.27
N LYS A 166 17.78 -11.09 -12.35
CA LYS A 166 18.10 -10.40 -13.61
C LYS A 166 17.92 -8.88 -13.52
N MET A 167 16.94 -8.42 -12.73
CA MET A 167 16.61 -6.99 -12.58
C MET A 167 17.55 -6.29 -11.58
N LEU A 168 18.08 -7.01 -10.60
CA LEU A 168 18.95 -6.49 -9.55
C LEU A 168 20.15 -5.68 -10.06
N PRO A 169 20.97 -6.16 -11.02
CA PRO A 169 22.13 -5.41 -11.51
C PRO A 169 21.76 -4.09 -12.20
N ILE A 170 20.57 -4.00 -12.78
CA ILE A 170 20.06 -2.78 -13.42
C ILE A 170 19.67 -1.75 -12.35
N TYR A 171 19.08 -2.21 -11.25
CA TYR A 171 18.61 -1.36 -10.15
C TYR A 171 19.72 -0.92 -9.19
N GLN A 172 20.75 -1.75 -8.96
CA GLN A 172 21.78 -1.51 -7.94
C GLN A 172 22.43 -0.11 -7.98
N PRO A 173 22.77 0.46 -9.15
CA PRO A 173 23.37 1.80 -9.21
C PRO A 173 22.46 2.89 -8.61
N TYR A 174 21.15 2.78 -8.82
CA TYR A 174 20.16 3.70 -8.25
C TYR A 174 20.07 3.51 -6.75
N PHE A 175 20.02 2.27 -6.27
CA PHE A 175 20.03 1.99 -4.83
C PHE A 175 21.22 2.66 -4.13
N GLU A 176 22.43 2.54 -4.70
CA GLU A 176 23.63 3.18 -4.14
C GLU A 176 23.55 4.72 -4.17
N GLN A 177 22.91 5.31 -5.19
CA GLN A 177 22.71 6.76 -5.27
C GLN A 177 21.86 7.29 -4.10
N ALA A 178 20.87 6.53 -3.63
CA ALA A 178 20.03 6.94 -2.50
C ALA A 178 20.61 6.63 -1.11
N ARG A 179 21.74 5.91 -1.01
CA ARG A 179 22.26 5.40 0.28
C ARG A 179 22.41 6.49 1.34
N ALA A 180 23.00 7.63 0.97
CA ALA A 180 23.20 8.74 1.90
C ALA A 180 21.88 9.38 2.39
N GLU A 181 20.89 9.51 1.50
CA GLU A 181 19.57 10.05 1.85
C GLU A 181 18.80 9.09 2.76
N ARG A 182 18.87 7.77 2.48
CA ARG A 182 18.28 6.72 3.32
C ARG A 182 18.85 6.71 4.72
N GLU A 183 20.18 6.82 4.84
CA GLU A 183 20.84 6.88 6.15
C GLU A 183 20.47 8.14 6.94
N ALA A 184 20.32 9.29 6.25
CA ALA A 184 19.86 10.52 6.89
C ALA A 184 18.42 10.37 7.38
N PHE A 185 17.53 9.94 6.51
CA PHE A 185 16.13 9.71 6.86
C PHE A 185 15.97 8.72 8.01
N ALA A 186 16.67 7.59 7.99
CA ALA A 186 16.58 6.60 9.07
C ALA A 186 16.99 7.13 10.45
N ARG A 187 17.89 8.11 10.51
CA ARG A 187 18.32 8.75 11.77
C ARG A 187 17.33 9.81 12.25
N ASP A 188 16.76 10.55 11.32
CA ASP A 188 15.99 11.76 11.62
C ASP A 188 14.47 11.53 11.62
N PHE A 189 14.01 10.40 11.07
CA PHE A 189 12.58 10.07 10.97
C PHE A 189 11.91 9.90 12.34
N ASP A 190 10.96 10.78 12.63
CA ASP A 190 10.14 10.75 13.84
C ASP A 190 8.71 10.29 13.51
N ILE A 191 8.47 8.99 13.68
CA ILE A 191 7.14 8.40 13.52
C ILE A 191 6.13 8.99 14.50
N GLU A 192 6.53 9.40 15.71
CA GLU A 192 5.60 9.96 16.68
C GLU A 192 5.19 11.38 16.31
N GLN A 193 6.11 12.18 15.75
CA GLN A 193 5.77 13.45 15.12
C GLN A 193 4.79 13.23 13.98
N LEU A 194 5.10 12.31 13.07
CA LEU A 194 4.24 12.00 11.94
C LEU A 194 2.84 11.57 12.40
N TYR A 195 2.72 10.77 13.46
CA TYR A 195 1.42 10.38 14.04
C TYR A 195 0.63 11.56 14.61
N ARG A 196 1.32 12.52 15.24
CA ARG A 196 0.67 13.68 15.85
C ARG A 196 0.20 14.70 14.82
N GLU A 197 0.97 14.87 13.75
CA GLU A 197 0.82 15.98 12.82
C GLU A 197 0.17 15.55 11.49
N SER A 198 0.36 14.30 11.04
CA SER A 198 -0.31 13.79 9.84
C SER A 198 -1.75 13.35 10.14
N LYS A 199 -2.71 14.09 9.59
CA LYS A 199 -4.13 13.73 9.60
C LYS A 199 -4.37 12.35 8.96
N GLN A 200 -3.67 12.05 7.85
CA GLN A 200 -3.80 10.77 7.16
C GLN A 200 -3.35 9.60 8.04
N LEU A 201 -2.22 9.76 8.73
CA LEU A 201 -1.67 8.70 9.56
C LEU A 201 -2.53 8.44 10.82
N ALA A 202 -3.09 9.50 11.42
CA ALA A 202 -4.01 9.40 12.56
C ALA A 202 -5.30 8.62 12.25
N MET A 203 -5.64 8.44 10.97
CA MET A 203 -6.79 7.65 10.53
C MET A 203 -6.45 6.18 10.27
N THR A 204 -5.16 5.82 10.24
CA THR A 204 -4.75 4.44 10.08
C THR A 204 -5.06 3.64 11.35
N SER A 205 -5.24 2.33 11.21
CA SER A 205 -5.43 1.43 12.35
C SER A 205 -4.10 1.02 13.01
N LEU A 206 -3.01 1.73 12.78
CA LEU A 206 -1.70 1.33 13.30
C LEU A 206 -1.66 1.30 14.83
N ASP A 207 -2.35 2.24 15.49
CA ASP A 207 -2.51 2.25 16.95
C ASP A 207 -3.22 0.99 17.48
N SER A 208 -4.10 0.40 16.67
CA SER A 208 -4.82 -0.82 17.04
C SER A 208 -3.95 -2.08 16.98
N LEU A 209 -2.76 -2.00 16.35
CA LEU A 209 -1.84 -3.12 16.25
C LEU A 209 -1.13 -3.42 17.58
N GLY A 210 -1.16 -2.49 18.55
CA GLY A 210 -0.74 -2.74 19.93
C GLY A 210 0.73 -3.19 20.10
N VAL A 211 1.61 -2.83 19.16
CA VAL A 211 3.03 -3.23 19.18
C VAL A 211 3.90 -2.16 19.86
N GLU A 212 4.73 -2.59 20.82
CA GLU A 212 5.72 -1.70 21.44
C GLU A 212 6.86 -1.37 20.48
N THR A 213 7.26 -2.35 19.67
CA THR A 213 8.33 -2.24 18.67
C THR A 213 7.83 -2.77 17.32
N ALA A 214 8.00 -1.97 16.26
CA ALA A 214 7.72 -2.37 14.89
C ALA A 214 9.02 -2.48 14.09
N GLN A 215 9.07 -3.43 13.17
CA GLN A 215 10.17 -3.56 12.23
C GLN A 215 10.10 -2.43 11.22
N PHE A 216 11.20 -1.69 11.03
CA PHE A 216 11.20 -0.49 10.21
C PHE A 216 12.11 -0.62 9.00
N PHE A 217 11.54 -0.34 7.83
CA PHE A 217 12.20 -0.45 6.54
C PHE A 217 12.16 0.91 5.85
N VAL A 218 13.35 1.46 5.58
CA VAL A 218 13.47 2.71 4.83
C VAL A 218 13.57 2.39 3.34
N LEU A 219 12.82 3.12 2.53
CA LEU A 219 12.80 3.01 1.08
C LEU A 219 13.40 4.26 0.43
N SER A 220 14.00 4.11 -0.74
CA SER A 220 14.59 5.18 -1.53
C SER A 220 13.50 6.14 -2.02
N PRO A 221 13.83 7.40 -2.35
CA PRO A 221 12.83 8.45 -2.63
C PRO A 221 11.82 8.09 -3.73
N TRP A 222 12.28 7.39 -4.78
CA TRP A 222 11.45 6.94 -5.90
C TRP A 222 10.51 5.78 -5.56
N ASN A 223 10.64 5.18 -4.37
CA ASN A 223 9.67 4.25 -3.79
C ASN A 223 8.83 5.00 -2.76
N TYR A 224 8.01 5.96 -3.23
CA TYR A 224 7.19 6.94 -2.48
C TYR A 224 6.07 6.34 -1.59
N TRP A 225 6.30 5.20 -0.97
CA TRP A 225 5.34 4.47 -0.17
C TRP A 225 5.43 4.82 1.32
N PHE A 226 4.27 5.02 1.93
CA PHE A 226 4.05 4.75 3.34
C PHE A 226 3.11 3.55 3.45
N ALA A 227 3.59 2.45 4.01
CA ALA A 227 2.79 1.26 4.13
C ALA A 227 3.15 0.49 5.39
N TYR A 228 2.22 -0.34 5.85
CA TYR A 228 2.53 -1.35 6.85
C TYR A 228 2.02 -2.72 6.42
N TYR A 229 2.73 -3.75 6.86
CA TYR A 229 2.31 -5.14 6.81
C TYR A 229 2.05 -5.60 8.23
N GLY A 230 0.81 -6.03 8.50
CA GLY A 230 0.40 -6.58 9.79
C GLY A 230 0.10 -8.07 9.68
N ASN A 231 0.64 -8.87 10.61
CA ASN A 231 0.32 -10.29 10.72
C ASN A 231 0.26 -10.71 12.19
N GLU A 232 -0.95 -10.84 12.73
CA GLU A 232 -1.19 -11.19 14.14
C GLU A 232 -0.65 -12.57 14.55
N GLN A 233 -0.36 -13.45 13.59
CA GLN A 233 0.22 -14.77 13.85
C GLN A 233 1.73 -14.76 13.98
N PHE A 234 2.36 -13.67 13.54
CA PHE A 234 3.79 -13.49 13.74
C PHE A 234 4.03 -13.02 15.16
N ASP A 235 5.19 -13.38 15.71
CA ASP A 235 5.60 -12.93 17.05
C ASP A 235 6.57 -11.77 16.92
N TYR A 236 7.62 -11.94 16.10
CA TYR A 236 8.65 -10.94 15.86
C TYR A 236 8.26 -9.95 14.76
N MET A 237 7.66 -10.45 13.69
CA MET A 237 7.27 -9.66 12.51
C MET A 237 5.79 -9.25 12.53
N LYS A 238 5.21 -8.99 13.71
CA LYS A 238 3.79 -8.59 13.85
C LYS A 238 3.43 -7.38 12.99
N VAL A 239 4.33 -6.40 12.97
CA VAL A 239 4.20 -5.17 12.18
C VAL A 239 5.53 -4.87 11.52
N ALA A 240 5.48 -4.73 10.20
CA ALA A 240 6.55 -4.16 9.38
C ALA A 240 6.06 -2.82 8.82
N LEU A 241 6.72 -1.74 9.20
CA LEU A 241 6.46 -0.38 8.73
C LEU A 241 7.47 0.00 7.66
N LEU A 242 6.98 0.55 6.55
CA LEU A 242 7.78 0.98 5.41
C LEU A 242 7.57 2.47 5.18
N ALA A 243 8.68 3.19 4.99
CA ALA A 243 8.66 4.62 4.75
C ALA A 243 9.69 5.01 3.69
N SER A 244 9.24 5.72 2.66
CA SER A 244 10.12 6.43 1.73
C SER A 244 10.85 7.59 2.42
N CYS A 245 12.07 7.91 1.96
CA CYS A 245 12.94 8.96 2.51
C CYS A 245 12.34 10.37 2.58
N ARG A 246 11.20 10.63 1.93
CA ARG A 246 10.55 11.94 1.86
C ARG A 246 9.09 11.91 2.29
N ILE A 247 8.68 10.81 2.91
CA ILE A 247 7.27 10.58 3.22
C ILE A 247 6.74 11.50 4.31
N ASP A 248 7.60 11.90 5.24
CA ASP A 248 7.35 12.92 6.24
C ASP A 248 7.05 14.27 5.60
N GLN A 249 7.86 14.69 4.61
CA GLN A 249 7.63 15.92 3.86
C GLN A 249 6.27 15.89 3.15
N ILE A 250 5.93 14.78 2.51
CA ILE A 250 4.63 14.58 1.85
C ILE A 250 3.49 14.69 2.87
N MET A 251 3.54 13.87 3.92
CA MET A 251 2.45 13.73 4.88
C MET A 251 2.26 14.93 5.81
N LEU A 252 3.33 15.69 6.09
CA LEU A 252 3.29 16.93 6.86
C LEU A 252 3.05 18.16 5.98
N SER A 253 3.10 18.01 4.65
CA SER A 253 2.81 19.13 3.75
C SER A 253 1.33 19.52 3.70
N ASN A 254 0.41 18.69 4.20
CA ASN A 254 -1.05 18.89 4.12
C ASN A 254 -1.65 19.73 5.28
N ASP A 255 -0.87 20.66 5.86
CA ASP A 255 -1.35 21.49 6.97
C ASP A 255 -2.30 22.63 6.54
N GLU A 256 -2.29 23.02 5.26
CA GLU A 256 -3.21 24.01 4.70
C GLU A 256 -3.86 23.48 3.41
N LEU A 257 -5.18 23.62 3.32
CA LEU A 257 -5.94 23.34 2.10
C LEU A 257 -5.45 24.25 0.97
N ASP A 258 -4.68 23.71 0.03
CA ASP A 258 -4.26 24.47 -1.13
C ASP A 258 -5.37 24.57 -2.19
N LEU A 259 -5.13 25.33 -3.26
CA LEU A 259 -6.14 25.54 -4.30
C LEU A 259 -6.47 24.24 -5.06
N ASP A 260 -5.51 23.32 -5.19
CA ASP A 260 -5.70 22.04 -5.88
C ASP A 260 -6.52 21.08 -5.00
N ASP A 261 -6.24 21.03 -3.69
CA ASP A 261 -7.02 20.29 -2.71
C ASP A 261 -8.46 20.81 -2.63
N LEU A 262 -8.62 22.13 -2.55
CA LEU A 262 -9.94 22.78 -2.59
C LEU A 262 -10.68 22.41 -3.87
N THR A 263 -10.03 22.55 -5.03
CA THR A 263 -10.64 22.27 -6.33
C THR A 263 -10.99 20.80 -6.48
N THR A 264 -10.14 19.89 -5.99
CA THR A 264 -10.36 18.44 -6.01
C THR A 264 -11.54 18.06 -5.13
N ALA A 265 -11.57 18.53 -3.88
CA ALA A 265 -12.70 18.32 -2.98
C ALA A 265 -14.01 18.84 -3.60
N LEU A 266 -14.02 20.05 -4.16
CA LEU A 266 -15.17 20.66 -4.84
C LEU A 266 -15.61 19.83 -6.05
N LYS A 267 -14.67 19.39 -6.91
CA LYS A 267 -14.98 18.52 -8.06
C LYS A 267 -15.62 17.22 -7.62
N VAL A 268 -15.10 16.59 -6.56
CA VAL A 268 -15.62 15.32 -6.06
C VAL A 268 -17.04 15.49 -5.50
N ILE A 269 -17.31 16.51 -4.70
CA ILE A 269 -18.66 16.73 -4.11
C ILE A 269 -19.68 17.32 -5.10
N SER A 270 -19.24 17.93 -6.20
CA SER A 270 -20.12 18.55 -7.21
C SER A 270 -20.96 17.53 -8.00
N ASP A 271 -20.56 16.26 -7.99
CA ASP A 271 -21.31 15.15 -8.58
C ASP A 271 -22.48 14.76 -7.66
N SER A 272 -23.70 14.93 -8.16
CA SER A 272 -24.92 14.75 -7.35
C SER A 272 -25.10 13.30 -6.88
N THR A 273 -24.79 12.31 -7.71
CA THR A 273 -24.88 10.90 -7.35
C THR A 273 -23.83 10.56 -6.30
N ARG A 274 -22.60 11.06 -6.48
CA ARG A 274 -21.50 10.84 -5.53
C ARG A 274 -21.74 11.48 -4.19
N TYR A 275 -22.29 12.70 -4.17
CA TYR A 275 -22.70 13.36 -2.94
C TYR A 275 -23.77 12.56 -2.19
N GLN A 276 -24.76 12.02 -2.90
CA GLN A 276 -25.78 11.15 -2.28
C GLN A 276 -25.17 9.85 -1.74
N VAL A 277 -24.23 9.24 -2.46
CA VAL A 277 -23.49 8.06 -2.00
C VAL A 277 -22.70 8.38 -0.73
N LEU A 278 -21.98 9.52 -0.67
CA LEU A 278 -21.29 9.99 0.54
C LEU A 278 -22.24 10.07 1.74
N VAL A 279 -23.41 10.70 1.56
CA VAL A 279 -24.41 10.83 2.64
C VAL A 279 -24.93 9.47 3.09
N GLU A 280 -25.22 8.54 2.16
CA GLU A 280 -25.73 7.21 2.50
C GLU A 280 -24.70 6.33 3.21
N LEU A 281 -23.43 6.40 2.80
CA LEU A 281 -22.33 5.61 3.39
C LEU A 281 -22.04 5.96 4.86
N THR A 282 -22.47 7.14 5.31
CA THR A 282 -22.23 7.62 6.68
C THR A 282 -23.32 7.21 7.67
N LYS A 283 -24.37 6.53 7.18
CA LYS A 283 -25.47 6.01 8.01
C LYS A 283 -25.09 4.66 8.64
N PRO A 284 -25.65 4.32 9.81
CA PRO A 284 -25.47 3.01 10.42
C PRO A 284 -25.88 1.85 9.49
N HIS A 285 -25.08 0.79 9.49
CA HIS A 285 -25.24 -0.45 8.75
C HIS A 285 -25.43 -0.27 7.24
N ALA A 286 -24.82 0.77 6.66
CA ALA A 286 -24.88 1.03 5.23
C ALA A 286 -24.29 -0.13 4.42
N LYS A 287 -25.12 -0.77 3.58
CA LYS A 287 -24.69 -1.82 2.64
C LYS A 287 -24.80 -1.31 1.21
N SER A 288 -23.78 -1.58 0.40
CA SER A 288 -23.71 -1.11 -1.00
C SER A 288 -24.93 -1.51 -1.84
N LYS A 289 -25.51 -2.70 -1.58
CA LYS A 289 -26.74 -3.16 -2.22
C LYS A 289 -27.94 -2.24 -1.91
N ASP A 290 -28.12 -1.90 -0.63
CA ASP A 290 -29.24 -1.08 -0.17
C ASP A 290 -29.11 0.38 -0.63
N ILE A 291 -27.87 0.85 -0.81
CA ILE A 291 -27.57 2.17 -1.39
C ILE A 291 -27.89 2.17 -2.89
N ALA A 292 -27.45 1.14 -3.62
CA ALA A 292 -27.71 0.98 -5.04
C ALA A 292 -29.21 0.98 -5.34
N GLU A 293 -29.99 0.23 -4.56
CA GLU A 293 -31.46 0.20 -4.68
C GLU A 293 -32.09 1.58 -4.39
N ARG A 294 -31.67 2.26 -3.31
CA ARG A 294 -32.22 3.58 -2.93
C ARG A 294 -31.89 4.68 -3.91
N LEU A 295 -30.68 4.68 -4.46
CA LEU A 295 -30.23 5.71 -5.40
C LEU A 295 -30.51 5.34 -6.86
N ASN A 296 -31.12 4.18 -7.12
CA ASN A 296 -31.39 3.66 -8.45
C ASN A 296 -30.13 3.61 -9.34
N ILE A 297 -29.03 3.10 -8.78
CA ILE A 297 -27.74 2.89 -9.46
C ILE A 297 -27.29 1.44 -9.28
N THR A 298 -26.20 1.04 -9.94
CA THR A 298 -25.64 -0.31 -9.76
C THR A 298 -24.75 -0.39 -8.51
N GLY A 299 -24.60 -1.58 -7.93
CA GLY A 299 -23.62 -1.80 -6.85
C GLY A 299 -22.18 -1.47 -7.28
N ALA A 300 -21.85 -1.68 -8.56
CA ALA A 300 -20.58 -1.27 -9.15
C ALA A 300 -20.42 0.26 -9.15
N ALA A 301 -21.48 1.01 -9.47
CA ALA A 301 -21.47 2.47 -9.41
C ALA A 301 -21.30 2.99 -7.97
N VAL A 302 -21.93 2.35 -6.98
CA VAL A 302 -21.70 2.67 -5.55
C VAL A 302 -20.22 2.50 -5.19
N SER A 303 -19.60 1.39 -5.60
CA SER A 303 -18.19 1.08 -5.32
C SER A 303 -17.25 2.08 -6.00
N PHE A 304 -17.51 2.40 -7.27
CA PHE A 304 -16.77 3.41 -8.02
C PHE A 304 -16.82 4.79 -7.34
N HIS A 305 -18.00 5.24 -6.93
CA HIS A 305 -18.16 6.51 -6.21
C HIS A 305 -17.51 6.49 -4.83
N THR A 306 -17.59 5.36 -4.11
CA THR A 306 -16.92 5.17 -2.82
C THR A 306 -15.41 5.36 -2.96
N GLN A 307 -14.80 4.73 -3.98
CA GLN A 307 -13.37 4.87 -4.23
C GLN A 307 -12.99 6.32 -4.55
N LYS A 308 -13.77 7.01 -5.39
CA LYS A 308 -13.51 8.43 -5.70
C LYS A 308 -13.65 9.36 -4.48
N LEU A 309 -14.51 9.00 -3.52
CA LEU A 309 -14.65 9.74 -2.25
C LEU A 309 -13.47 9.48 -1.29
N ILE A 310 -12.96 8.25 -1.26
CA ILE A 310 -11.77 7.87 -0.49
C ILE A 310 -10.53 8.55 -1.07
N ASN A 311 -10.32 8.47 -2.38
CA ASN A 311 -9.17 9.11 -3.04
C ASN A 311 -9.17 10.64 -2.90
N GLY A 312 -10.36 11.25 -2.80
CA GLY A 312 -10.49 12.68 -2.55
C GLY A 312 -10.46 13.06 -1.07
N ASP A 313 -10.05 12.16 -0.18
CA ASP A 313 -10.00 12.32 1.28
C ASP A 313 -11.31 12.79 1.93
N LEU A 314 -12.46 12.65 1.26
CA LEU A 314 -13.78 13.08 1.77
C LEU A 314 -14.48 11.97 2.58
N LEU A 315 -14.13 10.71 2.33
CA LEU A 315 -14.66 9.55 3.03
C LEU A 315 -13.53 8.74 3.66
N LEU A 316 -13.64 8.51 4.96
CA LEU A 316 -12.63 7.87 5.81
C LEU A 316 -13.16 6.55 6.35
N PHE A 317 -12.30 5.56 6.52
CA PHE A 317 -12.66 4.33 7.23
C PHE A 317 -12.87 4.62 8.72
N ASN A 318 -13.97 4.12 9.28
CA ASN A 318 -14.25 4.27 10.70
C ASN A 318 -13.82 3.00 11.44
N THR A 319 -12.76 3.12 12.25
CA THR A 319 -12.18 2.01 13.01
C THR A 319 -12.72 1.91 14.44
N LYS A 320 -13.52 2.90 14.90
CA LYS A 320 -13.96 3.01 16.29
C LYS A 320 -15.38 2.52 16.55
N ASN A 321 -16.24 2.47 15.52
CA ASN A 321 -17.63 2.06 15.65
C ASN A 321 -17.98 1.00 14.60
N SER A 322 -18.23 -0.24 15.04
CA SER A 322 -18.60 -1.36 14.16
C SER A 322 -19.89 -1.16 13.37
N ASP A 323 -20.75 -0.23 13.81
CA ASP A 323 -22.05 -0.02 13.17
C ASP A 323 -21.97 0.90 11.95
N VAL A 324 -20.89 1.67 11.79
CA VAL A 324 -20.73 2.63 10.69
C VAL A 324 -19.38 2.40 10.04
N LYS A 325 -19.34 1.83 8.83
CA LYS A 325 -18.09 1.48 8.12
C LYS A 325 -17.25 2.70 7.72
N TYR A 326 -17.91 3.81 7.38
CA TYR A 326 -17.26 5.02 6.88
C TYR A 326 -17.70 6.28 7.62
N SER A 327 -16.79 7.23 7.77
CA SER A 327 -17.06 8.55 8.32
C SER A 327 -16.66 9.62 7.30
N VAL A 328 -17.31 10.78 7.35
CA VAL A 328 -16.90 11.93 6.53
C VAL A 328 -15.65 12.54 7.13
N ASN A 329 -14.71 12.97 6.27
CA ASN A 329 -13.62 13.84 6.69
C ASN A 329 -14.14 15.25 7.02
N ARG A 330 -14.59 15.44 8.26
CA ARG A 330 -15.18 16.70 8.72
C ARG A 330 -14.19 17.86 8.67
N ASP A 331 -12.92 17.59 8.98
CA ASP A 331 -11.90 18.62 9.03
C ASP A 331 -11.59 19.14 7.63
N LEU A 332 -11.55 18.28 6.61
CA LEU A 332 -11.43 18.70 5.21
C LEU A 332 -12.64 19.52 4.77
N LEU A 333 -13.85 19.07 5.07
CA LEU A 333 -15.06 19.84 4.72
C LEU A 333 -15.12 21.21 5.40
N LEU A 334 -14.69 21.30 6.67
CA LEU A 334 -14.61 22.57 7.38
C LEU A 334 -13.58 23.49 6.74
N GLN A 335 -12.40 22.99 6.40
CA GLN A 335 -11.39 23.75 5.68
C GLN A 335 -11.90 24.26 4.33
N VAL A 336 -12.60 23.42 3.56
CA VAL A 336 -13.22 23.83 2.28
C VAL A 336 -14.26 24.94 2.52
N ILE A 337 -15.12 24.79 3.52
CA ILE A 337 -16.13 25.80 3.86
C ILE A 337 -15.47 27.12 4.29
N ASP A 338 -14.48 27.05 5.17
CA ASP A 338 -13.82 28.24 5.70
C ASP A 338 -13.00 28.94 4.61
N LYS A 339 -12.39 28.18 3.69
CA LYS A 339 -11.71 28.74 2.53
C LYS A 339 -12.68 29.44 1.57
N LEU A 340 -13.83 28.83 1.29
CA LEU A 340 -14.88 29.49 0.49
C LEU A 340 -15.40 30.77 1.17
N LYS A 341 -15.57 30.76 2.50
CA LYS A 341 -15.97 31.98 3.22
C LYS A 341 -14.91 33.08 3.13
N GLU A 342 -13.64 32.72 3.25
CA GLU A 342 -12.53 33.65 3.10
C GLU A 342 -12.48 34.23 1.68
N ASP A 343 -12.50 33.37 0.64
CA ASP A 343 -12.36 33.77 -0.76
C ASP A 343 -13.53 34.65 -1.25
N PHE A 344 -14.73 34.45 -0.69
CA PHE A 344 -15.95 35.14 -1.09
C PHE A 344 -16.50 36.15 -0.06
N ASP A 345 -15.81 36.34 1.07
CA ASP A 345 -16.24 37.22 2.17
C ASP A 345 -17.68 36.92 2.67
N LEU A 346 -17.96 35.64 2.97
CA LEU A 346 -19.29 35.12 3.36
C LEU A 346 -19.59 35.09 4.86
#